data_AF-A0A1S9B035-F1
#
_entry.id   AF-A0A1S9B035-F1
#
_cell.length_a   1.000
_cell.length_b   1.000
_cell.length_c   1.000
_cell.angle_alpha   90.00
_cell.angle_beta   90.00
_cell.angle_gamma   90.00
#
_symmetry.space_group_name_H-M   'P 1'
#
loop_
_entity.id
_entity.type
_entity.pdbx_description
1 polymer ?
#
loop_
_entity_poly.entity_id
_entity_poly.type
_entity_poly.pdbx_seq_one_letter_code
_entity_poly.pdbx_strand_id
1 'polypeptide(L)'
;MDYFQKRDYAAILAEHSTNATSDTAGLPDYAGPLLRNLAGAALADDFQLLEPEVAAEQTQDVASTPGSFADQWVVFAYSGQGDFWLLDRTRNNVGFYDHNQEDYRPENVVSLDITLEDWVVLADLWRQFDALNETNPAAFNRDFTLKPDYRANLVEQVERIQQGLFSRFPFNAV
;
A
#
# COMPACT_ATOMS: atom_id res chain seq x y z
N MET A 1 12.98 -19.29 12.77
CA MET A 1 11.52 -19.40 12.88
C MET A 1 11.01 -18.29 12.02
N ASP A 2 10.19 -18.58 11.00
CA ASP A 2 9.75 -17.56 10.06
C ASP A 2 8.45 -16.98 10.61
N TYR A 3 8.48 -15.70 11.02
CA TYR A 3 7.36 -14.99 11.65
C TYR A 3 6.47 -14.31 10.61
N PHE A 4 7.09 -13.89 9.51
CA PHE A 4 6.49 -13.31 8.34
C PHE A 4 6.82 -14.18 7.13
N GLN A 5 5.86 -14.31 6.22
CA GLN A 5 6.02 -15.08 4.99
C GLN A 5 5.46 -14.31 3.81
N LYS A 6 6.33 -14.03 2.81
CA LYS A 6 5.87 -13.54 1.51
C LYS A 6 5.01 -14.62 0.85
N ARG A 7 3.71 -14.36 0.74
CA ARG A 7 2.76 -15.26 0.07
C ARG A 7 2.72 -14.99 -1.43
N ASP A 8 2.16 -15.96 -2.16
CA ASP A 8 1.85 -15.79 -3.57
C ASP A 8 0.68 -14.82 -3.73
N TYR A 9 0.78 -13.89 -4.69
CA TYR A 9 -0.25 -12.90 -4.96
C TYR A 9 -1.62 -13.53 -5.24
N ALA A 10 -1.69 -14.62 -6.02
CA ALA A 10 -2.96 -15.23 -6.37
C ALA A 10 -3.65 -15.86 -5.15
N ALA A 11 -2.87 -16.36 -4.19
CA ALA A 11 -3.40 -16.86 -2.93
C ALA A 11 -4.01 -15.74 -2.08
N ILE A 12 -3.32 -14.58 -1.99
CA ILE A 12 -3.85 -13.41 -1.27
C ILE A 12 -5.13 -12.91 -1.94
N LEU A 13 -5.12 -12.76 -3.27
CA LEU A 13 -6.28 -12.29 -4.02
C LEU A 13 -7.50 -13.19 -3.80
N ALA A 14 -7.33 -14.51 -3.80
CA ALA A 14 -8.43 -15.45 -3.59
C ALA A 14 -9.09 -15.32 -2.21
N GLU A 15 -8.35 -14.90 -1.19
CA GLU A 15 -8.86 -14.70 0.17
C GLU A 15 -9.64 -13.38 0.33
N HIS A 16 -9.23 -12.35 -0.41
CA HIS A 16 -9.77 -11.00 -0.27
C HIS A 16 -10.71 -10.56 -1.41
N SER A 17 -10.90 -11.42 -2.42
CA SER A 17 -11.73 -11.09 -3.58
C SER A 17 -13.17 -10.79 -3.16
N THR A 18 -13.63 -9.58 -3.45
CA THR A 18 -15.03 -9.18 -3.35
C THR A 18 -15.71 -9.52 -4.67
N ASN A 19 -16.95 -10.01 -4.64
CA ASN A 19 -17.77 -10.18 -5.85
C ASN A 19 -18.30 -8.83 -6.37
N ALA A 20 -17.62 -7.73 -6.06
CA ALA A 20 -18.06 -6.39 -6.37
C ALA A 20 -17.85 -6.07 -7.86
N THR A 21 -18.89 -5.54 -8.49
CA THR A 21 -18.80 -4.97 -9.83
C THR A 21 -18.69 -3.47 -9.70
N SER A 22 -17.47 -2.96 -9.54
CA SER A 22 -17.22 -1.52 -9.46
C SER A 22 -16.73 -1.00 -10.81
N ASP A 23 -17.20 0.19 -11.21
CA ASP A 23 -16.65 0.90 -12.36
C ASP A 23 -15.20 1.31 -12.07
N THR A 24 -14.31 1.19 -13.06
CA THR A 24 -12.89 1.56 -12.93
C THR A 24 -12.53 2.81 -13.69
N ALA A 25 -13.53 3.63 -14.03
CA ALA A 25 -13.33 4.90 -14.69
C ALA A 25 -12.30 5.76 -13.93
N GLY A 26 -11.30 6.29 -14.65
CA GLY A 26 -10.25 7.14 -14.09
C GLY A 26 -9.03 6.41 -13.53
N LEU A 27 -9.08 5.08 -13.39
CA LEU A 27 -7.93 4.26 -13.03
C LEU A 27 -7.08 3.89 -14.26
N PRO A 28 -5.77 3.65 -14.10
CA PRO A 28 -4.93 3.13 -15.19
C PRO A 28 -5.41 1.77 -15.71
N ASP A 29 -5.25 1.52 -17.02
CA ASP A 29 -5.72 0.29 -17.68
C ASP A 29 -5.23 -1.01 -17.01
N TYR A 30 -4.01 -0.99 -16.48
CA TYR A 30 -3.41 -2.14 -15.80
C TYR A 30 -4.08 -2.43 -14.44
N ALA A 31 -4.65 -1.42 -13.78
CA ALA A 31 -5.15 -1.53 -12.41
C ALA A 31 -6.59 -2.02 -12.36
N GLY A 32 -7.40 -1.71 -13.38
CA GLY A 32 -8.83 -1.96 -13.39
C GLY A 32 -9.24 -3.40 -13.02
N PRO A 33 -8.69 -4.45 -13.65
CA PRO A 33 -9.05 -5.83 -13.31
C PRO A 33 -8.75 -6.22 -11.85
N LEU A 34 -7.62 -5.75 -11.31
CA LEU A 34 -7.19 -6.09 -9.95
C LEU A 34 -8.02 -5.33 -8.92
N LEU A 35 -8.16 -4.01 -9.09
CA LEU A 35 -8.87 -3.17 -8.12
C LEU A 35 -10.36 -3.47 -8.06
N ARG A 36 -10.99 -3.96 -9.14
CA ARG A 36 -12.38 -4.45 -9.08
C ARG A 36 -12.55 -5.60 -8.10
N ASN A 37 -11.62 -6.54 -8.10
CA ASN A 37 -11.71 -7.71 -7.22
C ASN A 37 -11.41 -7.36 -5.76
N LEU A 38 -10.77 -6.21 -5.49
CA LEU A 38 -10.37 -5.81 -4.14
C LEU A 38 -11.12 -4.58 -3.64
N ALA A 39 -12.08 -4.03 -4.41
CA ALA A 39 -12.78 -2.78 -4.10
C ALA A 39 -13.31 -2.78 -2.66
N GLY A 40 -12.94 -1.74 -1.90
CA GLY A 40 -13.33 -1.56 -0.49
C GLY A 40 -12.64 -2.50 0.51
N ALA A 41 -11.69 -3.34 0.08
CA ALA A 41 -10.97 -4.23 0.98
C ALA A 41 -9.94 -3.46 1.84
N ALA A 42 -10.04 -3.64 3.15
CA ALA A 42 -8.94 -3.35 4.07
C ALA A 42 -8.03 -4.58 4.14
N LEU A 43 -6.88 -4.51 3.46
CA LEU A 43 -5.92 -5.61 3.44
C LEU A 43 -5.08 -5.65 4.72
N ALA A 44 -4.78 -4.48 5.28
CA ALA A 44 -4.13 -4.25 6.57
C ALA A 44 -4.50 -2.84 7.06
N ASP A 45 -4.16 -2.49 8.29
CA ASP A 45 -4.53 -1.18 8.88
C ASP A 45 -4.03 0.00 8.02
N ASP A 46 -2.83 -0.11 7.45
CA ASP A 46 -2.22 0.90 6.58
C ASP A 46 -2.42 0.66 5.07
N PHE A 47 -3.27 -0.29 4.69
CA PHE A 47 -3.49 -0.69 3.30
C PHE A 47 -4.98 -0.81 3.02
N GLN A 48 -5.65 0.34 2.99
CA GLN A 48 -7.10 0.45 2.84
C GLN A 48 -7.46 0.87 1.42
N LEU A 49 -7.98 -0.06 0.61
CA LEU A 49 -8.37 0.26 -0.75
C LEU A 49 -9.62 1.13 -0.78
N LEU A 50 -9.57 2.20 -1.56
CA LEU A 50 -10.73 3.06 -1.78
C LEU A 50 -11.72 2.43 -2.75
N GLU A 51 -12.99 2.73 -2.54
CA GLU A 51 -13.99 2.54 -3.60
C GLU A 51 -13.63 3.43 -4.80
N PRO A 52 -13.84 2.98 -6.05
CA PRO A 52 -13.40 3.74 -7.23
C PRO A 52 -13.95 5.16 -7.31
N GLU A 53 -15.19 5.39 -6.88
CA GLU A 53 -15.79 6.74 -6.84
C GLU A 53 -15.04 7.66 -5.87
N VAL A 54 -14.65 7.13 -4.69
CA VAL A 54 -13.88 7.87 -3.69
C VAL A 54 -12.46 8.12 -4.19
N ALA A 55 -11.82 7.12 -4.80
CA ALA A 55 -10.50 7.28 -5.42
C ALA A 55 -10.49 8.39 -6.50
N ALA A 56 -11.55 8.46 -7.31
CA ALA A 56 -11.71 9.49 -8.33
C ALA A 56 -11.92 10.88 -7.71
N GLU A 57 -12.76 11.01 -6.69
CA GLU A 57 -12.98 12.27 -5.95
C GLU A 57 -11.67 12.79 -5.35
N GLN A 58 -10.91 11.94 -4.66
CA GLN A 58 -9.63 12.32 -4.05
C GLN A 58 -8.60 12.74 -5.09
N THR A 59 -8.52 12.02 -6.20
CA THR A 59 -7.63 12.39 -7.30
C THR A 59 -8.03 13.74 -7.91
N GLN A 60 -9.33 14.03 -8.01
CA GLN A 60 -9.84 15.30 -8.50
C GLN A 60 -9.56 16.46 -7.53
N ASP A 61 -9.69 16.22 -6.23
CA ASP A 61 -9.36 17.21 -5.19
C ASP A 61 -7.88 17.58 -5.25
N VAL A 62 -6.98 16.60 -5.39
CA VAL A 62 -5.56 16.86 -5.61
C VAL A 62 -5.33 17.61 -6.93
N ALA A 63 -6.03 17.24 -8.00
CA ALA A 63 -5.93 17.91 -9.31
C ALA A 63 -6.41 19.37 -9.30
N SER A 64 -7.20 19.77 -8.32
CA SER A 64 -7.61 21.18 -8.15
C SER A 64 -6.45 22.11 -7.79
N THR A 65 -5.33 21.55 -7.30
CA THR A 65 -4.09 22.27 -7.01
C THR A 65 -3.20 22.31 -8.26
N PRO A 66 -2.90 23.49 -8.83
CA PRO A 66 -2.07 23.59 -10.02
C PRO A 66 -0.65 23.04 -9.79
N GLY A 67 -0.19 22.20 -10.73
CA GLY A 67 1.14 21.57 -10.65
C GLY A 67 1.23 20.43 -9.63
N SER A 68 0.09 19.89 -9.19
CA SER A 68 0.07 18.73 -8.31
C SER A 68 0.53 17.45 -9.02
N PHE A 69 0.76 16.41 -8.24
CA PHE A 69 1.13 15.09 -8.72
C PHE A 69 0.00 14.40 -9.49
N ALA A 70 -1.22 14.92 -9.47
CA ALA A 70 -2.39 14.30 -10.09
C ALA A 70 -2.27 14.15 -11.62
N ASP A 71 -1.37 14.89 -12.27
CA ASP A 71 -1.04 14.70 -13.69
C ASP A 71 -0.30 13.39 -13.98
N GLN A 72 0.39 12.84 -12.98
CA GLN A 72 1.23 11.65 -13.08
C GLN A 72 0.70 10.49 -12.25
N TRP A 73 -0.04 10.78 -11.19
CA TRP A 73 -0.45 9.82 -10.18
C TRP A 73 -1.96 9.87 -9.92
N VAL A 74 -2.53 8.74 -9.53
CA VAL A 74 -3.93 8.56 -9.15
C VAL A 74 -3.98 8.01 -7.73
N VAL A 75 -4.82 8.58 -6.86
CA VAL A 75 -5.05 8.05 -5.51
C VAL A 75 -5.89 6.78 -5.63
N PHE A 76 -5.49 5.70 -4.96
CA PHE A 76 -6.25 4.43 -5.00
C PHE A 76 -6.47 3.78 -3.63
N ALA A 77 -5.68 4.14 -2.63
CA ALA A 77 -5.79 3.61 -1.27
C ALA A 77 -5.31 4.64 -0.24
N TYR A 78 -5.64 4.40 1.03
CA TYR A 78 -5.14 5.15 2.17
C TYR A 78 -4.30 4.31 3.13
N SER A 79 -3.39 4.99 3.84
CA SER A 79 -2.87 4.50 5.12
C SER A 79 -3.90 4.73 6.24
N GLY A 80 -3.71 4.09 7.39
CA GLY A 80 -4.57 4.29 8.56
C GLY A 80 -4.49 5.71 9.14
N GLN A 81 -3.54 6.52 8.67
CA GLN A 81 -3.28 7.89 9.12
C GLN A 81 -3.71 8.95 8.08
N GLY A 82 -4.29 8.54 6.95
CA GLY A 82 -4.78 9.44 5.91
C GLY A 82 -3.76 9.77 4.81
N ASP A 83 -2.61 9.08 4.77
CA ASP A 83 -1.66 9.19 3.67
C ASP A 83 -2.18 8.52 2.42
N PHE A 84 -1.68 8.93 1.25
CA PHE A 84 -2.17 8.42 -0.02
C PHE A 84 -1.22 7.37 -0.60
N TRP A 85 -1.81 6.23 -0.94
CA TRP A 85 -1.23 5.30 -1.90
C TRP A 85 -1.62 5.73 -3.31
N LEU A 86 -0.63 5.73 -4.20
CA LEU A 86 -0.73 6.29 -5.54
C LEU A 86 -0.39 5.28 -6.62
N LEU A 87 -1.04 5.38 -7.78
CA LEU A 87 -0.73 4.65 -9.01
C LEU A 87 -0.20 5.59 -10.08
N ASP A 88 0.94 5.26 -10.68
CA ASP A 88 1.44 5.96 -11.86
C ASP A 88 0.45 5.76 -13.01
N ARG A 89 0.05 6.85 -13.67
CA ARG A 89 -0.97 6.82 -14.74
C ARG A 89 -0.55 6.02 -15.96
N THR A 90 0.76 5.84 -16.17
CA THR A 90 1.35 5.34 -17.42
C THR A 90 2.10 4.03 -17.25
N ARG A 91 2.53 3.70 -16.03
CA ARG A 91 3.33 2.52 -15.72
C ARG A 91 2.75 1.82 -14.51
N ASN A 92 2.84 0.49 -14.45
CA ASN A 92 2.45 -0.26 -13.26
C ASN A 92 3.46 -0.02 -12.13
N ASN A 93 3.28 1.07 -11.42
CA ASN A 93 4.15 1.53 -10.34
C ASN A 93 3.33 2.17 -9.22
N VAL A 94 3.71 1.88 -7.98
CA VAL A 94 3.08 2.41 -6.79
C VAL A 94 3.94 3.51 -6.15
N GLY A 95 3.27 4.58 -5.76
CA GLY A 95 3.82 5.69 -5.00
C GLY A 95 3.13 5.85 -3.66
N PHE A 96 3.75 6.65 -2.81
CA PHE A 96 3.21 7.05 -1.52
C PHE A 96 3.37 8.55 -1.32
N TYR A 97 2.36 9.18 -0.72
CA TYR A 97 2.38 10.59 -0.36
C TYR A 97 1.95 10.76 1.10
N ASP A 98 2.86 11.31 1.90
CA ASP A 98 2.64 11.67 3.30
C ASP A 98 1.74 12.91 3.38
N HIS A 99 0.55 12.74 3.95
CA HIS A 99 -0.45 13.79 3.99
C HIS A 99 0.02 15.00 4.82
N ASN A 100 0.92 14.80 5.79
CA ASN A 100 1.48 15.87 6.61
C ASN A 100 2.39 16.84 5.82
N GLN A 101 2.77 16.50 4.60
CA GLN A 101 3.51 17.42 3.73
C GLN A 101 2.63 18.61 3.29
N GLU A 102 1.31 18.44 3.25
CA GLU A 102 0.32 19.47 2.82
C GLU A 102 0.67 20.18 1.50
N ASP A 103 1.48 19.54 0.63
CA ASP A 103 1.97 20.09 -0.63
C ASP A 103 1.96 18.98 -1.69
N TYR A 104 0.94 18.98 -2.55
CA TYR A 104 0.69 17.93 -3.53
C TYR A 104 1.66 17.90 -4.71
N ARG A 105 2.86 18.46 -4.61
CA ARG A 105 3.80 18.46 -5.73
C ARG A 105 4.40 17.08 -6.00
N PRO A 106 4.75 16.78 -7.27
CA PRO A 106 5.36 15.51 -7.65
C PRO A 106 6.61 15.14 -6.85
N GLU A 107 7.45 16.10 -6.46
CA GLU A 107 8.66 15.84 -5.66
C GLU A 107 8.38 15.27 -4.25
N ASN A 108 7.15 15.42 -3.74
CA ASN A 108 6.75 14.89 -2.44
C ASN A 108 6.18 13.47 -2.53
N VAL A 109 6.08 12.90 -3.75
CA VAL A 109 5.69 11.51 -3.95
C VAL A 109 6.92 10.61 -3.86
N VAL A 110 6.90 9.67 -2.92
CA VAL A 110 7.90 8.61 -2.82
C VAL A 110 7.50 7.47 -3.75
N SER A 111 8.24 7.28 -4.84
CA SER A 111 8.06 6.11 -5.69
C SER A 111 8.73 4.88 -5.08
N LEU A 112 7.99 3.77 -5.00
CA LEU A 112 8.47 2.54 -4.37
C LEU A 112 9.08 1.55 -5.37
N ASP A 113 8.96 1.80 -6.68
CA ASP A 113 9.36 0.91 -7.77
C ASP A 113 8.83 -0.52 -7.59
N ILE A 114 7.55 -0.62 -7.22
CA ILE A 114 6.81 -1.88 -7.08
C ILE A 114 5.54 -1.84 -7.92
N THR A 115 5.12 -2.99 -8.42
CA THR A 115 3.84 -3.13 -9.12
C THR A 115 2.65 -3.07 -8.16
N LEU A 116 1.44 -2.94 -8.69
CA LEU A 116 0.23 -3.05 -7.88
C LEU A 116 0.07 -4.46 -7.25
N GLU A 117 0.49 -5.51 -7.96
CA GLU A 117 0.52 -6.87 -7.44
C GLU A 117 1.50 -7.00 -6.25
N ASP A 118 2.68 -6.39 -6.36
CA ASP A 118 3.65 -6.33 -5.27
C ASP A 118 3.11 -5.56 -4.07
N TRP A 119 2.33 -4.49 -4.29
CA TRP A 119 1.65 -3.76 -3.22
C TRP A 119 0.63 -4.63 -2.46
N VAL A 120 -0.10 -5.51 -3.15
CA VAL A 120 -0.99 -6.48 -2.48
C VAL A 120 -0.19 -7.47 -1.61
N VAL A 121 0.96 -7.94 -2.10
CA VAL A 121 1.85 -8.81 -1.32
C VAL A 121 2.43 -8.08 -0.11
N LEU A 122 2.76 -6.80 -0.28
CA LEU A 122 3.22 -5.93 0.79
C LEU A 122 2.14 -5.71 1.85
N ALA A 123 0.90 -5.43 1.43
CA ALA A 123 -0.24 -5.29 2.32
C ALA A 123 -0.45 -6.54 3.18
N ASP A 124 -0.31 -7.74 2.60
CA ASP A 124 -0.42 -8.98 3.37
C ASP A 124 0.69 -9.16 4.41
N LEU A 125 1.92 -8.69 4.15
CA LEU A 125 2.97 -8.69 5.17
C LEU A 125 2.62 -7.77 6.34
N TRP A 126 1.99 -6.61 6.06
CA TRP A 126 1.51 -5.72 7.11
C TRP A 126 0.32 -6.31 7.87
N ARG A 127 -0.57 -7.03 7.20
CA ARG A 127 -1.63 -7.80 7.88
C ARG A 127 -1.07 -8.84 8.84
N GLN A 128 0.02 -9.52 8.45
CA GLN A 128 0.73 -10.46 9.34
C GLN A 128 1.37 -9.73 10.53
N PHE A 129 1.87 -8.51 10.32
CA PHE A 129 2.41 -7.64 11.36
C PHE A 129 1.33 -7.21 12.35
N ASP A 130 0.19 -6.74 11.88
CA ASP A 130 -0.95 -6.33 12.70
C ASP A 130 -1.41 -7.50 13.57
N ALA A 131 -1.59 -8.68 12.96
CA ALA A 131 -1.94 -9.91 13.68
C ALA A 131 -0.88 -10.30 14.74
N LEU A 132 0.42 -10.12 14.45
CA LEU A 132 1.49 -10.39 15.41
C LEU A 132 1.44 -9.42 16.59
N ASN A 133 1.15 -8.14 16.33
CA ASN A 133 1.00 -7.11 17.36
C ASN A 133 -0.16 -7.43 18.32
N GLU A 134 -1.27 -7.93 17.80
CA GLU A 134 -2.43 -8.32 18.60
C GLU A 134 -2.20 -9.62 19.40
N THR A 135 -1.54 -10.60 18.80
CA THR A 135 -1.51 -11.98 19.33
C THR A 135 -0.22 -12.34 20.08
N ASN A 136 0.87 -11.61 19.85
CA ASN A 136 2.16 -11.90 20.46
C ASN A 136 2.92 -10.63 20.91
N PRO A 137 2.53 -10.01 22.04
CA PRO A 137 3.24 -8.86 22.60
C PRO A 137 4.73 -9.12 22.89
N ALA A 138 5.14 -10.38 23.05
CA ALA A 138 6.53 -10.74 23.29
C ALA A 138 7.43 -10.56 22.05
N ALA A 139 6.86 -10.37 20.86
CA ALA A 139 7.59 -10.04 19.63
C ALA A 139 8.11 -8.58 19.63
N PHE A 140 7.59 -7.73 20.51
CA PHE A 140 7.87 -6.29 20.55
C PHE A 140 8.72 -5.90 21.75
N ASN A 141 9.44 -4.79 21.60
CA ASN A 141 10.14 -4.11 22.68
C ASN A 141 9.18 -3.15 23.43
N ARG A 142 9.68 -2.50 24.49
CA ARG A 142 8.89 -1.55 25.28
C ARG A 142 8.41 -0.32 24.48
N ASP A 143 9.12 0.00 23.41
CA ASP A 143 8.81 1.12 22.51
C ASP A 143 7.89 0.69 21.35
N PHE A 144 7.24 -0.47 21.45
CA PHE A 144 6.35 -1.04 20.42
C PHE A 144 7.01 -1.30 19.05
N THR A 145 8.34 -1.44 19.02
CA THR A 145 9.12 -1.84 17.84
C THR A 145 9.40 -3.34 17.84
N LEU A 146 9.57 -3.94 16.65
CA LEU A 146 9.89 -5.37 16.57
C LEU A 146 11.24 -5.68 17.22
N LYS A 147 11.32 -6.83 17.90
CA LYS A 147 12.61 -7.39 18.31
C LYS A 147 13.47 -7.74 17.10
N PRO A 148 14.81 -7.73 17.24
CA PRO A 148 15.73 -7.86 16.11
C PRO A 148 15.46 -9.03 15.18
N ASP A 149 15.15 -10.22 15.71
CA ASP A 149 14.91 -11.41 14.89
C ASP A 149 13.61 -11.31 14.07
N TYR A 150 12.55 -10.74 14.65
CA TYR A 150 11.28 -10.50 13.96
C TYR A 150 11.45 -9.44 12.88
N ARG A 151 12.14 -8.35 13.23
CA ARG A 151 12.43 -7.26 12.29
C ARG A 151 13.27 -7.75 11.12
N ALA A 152 14.33 -8.53 11.39
CA ALA A 152 15.19 -9.08 10.36
C ALA A 152 14.41 -9.97 9.39
N ASN A 153 13.49 -10.80 9.90
CA ASN A 153 12.63 -11.64 9.07
C ASN A 153 11.61 -10.81 8.25
N LEU A 154 11.00 -9.75 8.83
CA LEU A 154 10.12 -8.84 8.08
C LEU A 154 10.87 -8.15 6.94
N VAL A 155 12.03 -7.55 7.26
CA VAL A 155 12.90 -6.89 6.27
C VAL A 155 13.27 -7.87 5.16
N GLU A 156 13.66 -9.10 5.50
CA GLU A 156 13.96 -10.13 4.52
C GLU A 156 12.77 -10.41 3.58
N GLN A 157 11.55 -10.51 4.11
CA GLN A 157 10.36 -10.73 3.26
C GLN A 157 10.05 -9.53 2.36
N VAL A 158 10.20 -8.30 2.87
CA VAL A 158 10.00 -7.06 2.09
C VAL A 158 11.03 -6.96 0.96
N GLU A 159 12.30 -7.25 1.24
CA GLU A 159 13.38 -7.23 0.25
C GLU A 159 13.23 -8.33 -0.81
N ARG A 160 12.50 -9.41 -0.52
CA ARG A 160 12.11 -10.44 -1.50
C ARG A 160 10.98 -9.99 -2.44
N ILE A 161 10.25 -8.92 -2.13
CA ILE A 161 9.29 -8.31 -3.05
C ILE A 161 10.07 -7.49 -4.08
N GLN A 162 10.88 -6.56 -3.60
CA GLN A 162 11.73 -5.72 -4.43
C GLN A 162 12.96 -5.30 -3.64
N GLN A 163 14.14 -5.47 -4.24
CA GLN A 163 15.40 -5.11 -3.58
C GLN A 163 15.45 -3.59 -3.30
N GLY A 164 15.82 -3.23 -2.08
CA GLY A 164 15.88 -1.85 -1.60
C GLY A 164 14.53 -1.27 -1.18
N LEU A 165 13.43 -2.03 -1.27
CA LEU A 165 12.08 -1.56 -0.93
C LEU A 165 12.01 -1.09 0.52
N PHE A 166 12.58 -1.83 1.47
CA PHE A 166 12.46 -1.48 2.89
C PHE A 166 13.06 -0.09 3.20
N SER A 167 14.10 0.31 2.47
CA SER A 167 14.73 1.63 2.65
C SER A 167 13.89 2.81 2.16
N ARG A 168 12.97 2.57 1.23
CA ARG A 168 12.06 3.58 0.65
C ARG A 168 10.67 3.54 1.28
N PHE A 169 10.39 2.47 2.02
CA PHE A 169 9.07 2.19 2.53
C PHE A 169 8.68 3.22 3.62
N PRO A 170 7.46 3.79 3.56
CA PRO A 170 7.04 4.91 4.43
C PRO A 170 7.01 4.57 5.93
N PHE A 171 6.83 3.29 6.31
CA PHE A 171 6.76 2.88 7.71
C PHE A 171 8.06 2.22 8.22
N ASN A 172 9.24 2.66 7.78
CA ASN A 172 10.54 2.03 8.10
C ASN A 172 10.92 1.93 9.62
N ALA A 173 10.11 2.53 10.49
CA ALA A 173 10.24 2.50 11.95
C ALA A 173 9.70 1.22 12.63
N VAL A 174 9.08 0.29 11.90
CA VAL A 174 8.71 -1.04 12.43
C VAL A 174 9.91 -1.93 12.79
#